data_AF-I4FYC1-F1
#
_entry.id   AF-I4FYC1-F1
#
_cell.length_a   1.000
_cell.length_b   1.000
_cell.length_c   1.000
_cell.angle_alpha   90.00
_cell.angle_beta   90.00
_cell.angle_gamma   90.00
#
_symmetry.space_group_name_H-M   'P 1'
#
loop_
_entity.id
_entity.type
_entity.pdbx_description
1 polymer ?
#
loop_
_entity_poly.entity_id
_entity_poly.type
_entity_poly.pdbx_seq_one_letter_code
_entity_poly.pdbx_strand_id
1 'polypeptide(L)'
;MNQLLLYLIVMLSILVASCESIQKEILVSSTLNAKDGSSISENIPSKILIILQKDPGNGRAWQSLHHYSSITDAGKTLSFYQDCFNALKEKPLLFFDRYLAGDDQALFRMIDALSHDFSAFGETYKQTEQVFNKSFYLIKQFMQEHKTNRELYNRAYDFYRVSWAQYDSWRLRYCDSTFVNGKVIFGHCSR
;
A
#
# COMPACT_ATOMS: atom_id res chain seq x y z
N MET A 1 -3.27 49.14 13.32
CA MET A 1 -2.49 48.01 12.73
C MET A 1 -2.68 48.06 11.22
N ASN A 2 -1.61 48.31 10.46
CA ASN A 2 -1.69 48.66 9.04
C ASN A 2 -2.15 47.49 8.18
N GLN A 3 -3.26 47.64 7.44
CA GLN A 3 -3.75 46.67 6.44
C GLN A 3 -2.67 46.28 5.42
N LEU A 4 -1.78 47.22 5.07
CA LEU A 4 -0.62 46.96 4.21
C LEU A 4 0.32 45.87 4.73
N LEU A 5 0.50 45.78 6.05
CA LEU A 5 1.36 44.77 6.68
C LEU A 5 0.74 43.37 6.57
N LEU A 6 -0.58 43.29 6.68
CA LEU A 6 -1.32 42.03 6.60
C LEU A 6 -1.27 41.45 5.17
N TYR A 7 -1.45 42.29 4.15
CA TYR A 7 -1.32 41.87 2.76
C TYR A 7 0.09 41.37 2.41
N LEU A 8 1.12 42.04 2.94
CA LEU A 8 2.50 41.63 2.71
C LEU A 8 2.80 40.24 3.29
N ILE A 9 2.31 39.97 4.51
CA ILE A 9 2.47 38.67 5.17
C ILE A 9 1.74 37.56 4.40
N VAL A 10 0.50 37.80 3.96
CA VAL A 10 -0.27 36.81 3.20
C VAL A 10 0.41 36.50 1.85
N MET A 11 0.88 37.52 1.13
CA MET A 11 1.60 37.33 -0.14
C MET A 11 2.91 36.55 0.06
N LEU A 12 3.69 36.87 1.09
CA LEU A 12 4.91 36.13 1.43
C LEU A 12 4.62 34.66 1.78
N SER A 13 3.52 34.41 2.50
CA SER A 13 3.11 33.04 2.87
C SER A 13 2.74 32.21 1.64
N ILE A 14 2.03 32.80 0.68
CA ILE A 14 1.67 32.15 -0.59
C ILE A 14 2.93 31.92 -1.43
N LEU A 15 3.86 32.88 -1.47
CA LEU A 15 5.11 32.75 -2.22
C LEU A 15 6.00 31.63 -1.67
N VAL A 16 6.11 31.51 -0.34
CA VAL A 16 6.87 30.45 0.34
C VAL A 16 6.23 29.08 0.09
N ALA A 17 4.90 28.96 0.22
CA ALA A 17 4.18 27.72 -0.08
C ALA A 17 4.32 27.30 -1.56
N SER A 18 4.36 28.28 -2.47
CA SER A 18 4.58 28.06 -3.90
C SER A 18 6.02 27.61 -4.19
N CYS A 19 7.01 28.20 -3.53
CA CYS A 19 8.41 27.84 -3.70
C CYS A 19 8.71 26.43 -3.16
N GLU A 20 8.10 26.03 -2.04
CA GLU A 20 8.17 24.65 -1.53
C GLU A 20 7.47 23.64 -2.45
N SER A 21 6.40 24.04 -3.14
CA SER A 21 5.73 23.19 -4.11
C SER A 21 6.61 22.91 -5.34
N ILE A 22 7.31 23.94 -5.84
CA ILE A 22 8.24 23.86 -6.98
C ILE A 22 9.50 23.05 -6.62
N GLN A 23 10.09 23.26 -5.44
CA GLN A 23 11.26 22.48 -5.00
C GLN A 23 10.95 20.98 -4.83
N LYS A 24 9.73 20.64 -4.40
CA LYS A 24 9.29 19.24 -4.27
C LYS A 24 8.97 18.61 -5.63
N GLU A 25 8.46 19.39 -6.58
CA GLU A 25 8.21 18.96 -7.96
C GLU A 25 9.51 18.66 -8.70
N ILE A 26 10.58 19.41 -8.42
CA ILE A 26 11.94 19.16 -8.94
C ILE A 26 12.55 17.87 -8.36
N LEU A 27 12.31 17.55 -7.09
CA LEU A 27 12.84 16.33 -6.46
C LEU A 27 12.17 15.03 -6.97
N VAL A 28 10.88 15.10 -7.30
CA VAL A 28 10.13 13.98 -7.90
C VAL A 28 10.41 13.88 -9.41
N SER A 29 10.59 15.01 -10.09
CA SER A 29 10.98 15.01 -11.50
C SER A 29 12.43 14.57 -11.71
N SER A 30 13.34 14.86 -10.78
CA SER A 30 14.75 14.43 -10.87
C SER A 30 14.94 12.94 -10.61
N THR A 31 14.05 12.31 -9.83
CA THR A 31 13.99 10.84 -9.69
C THR A 31 13.39 10.16 -10.92
N LEU A 32 12.63 10.88 -11.75
CA LEU A 32 12.01 10.36 -12.99
C LEU A 32 12.80 10.69 -14.27
N ASN A 33 13.69 11.71 -14.24
CA ASN A 33 14.46 12.17 -15.40
C ASN A 33 15.96 11.80 -15.39
N ALA A 34 16.36 10.75 -14.68
CA ALA A 34 17.68 10.14 -14.89
C ALA A 34 17.75 9.45 -16.26
N LYS A 35 17.77 10.25 -17.32
CA LYS A 35 18.26 9.88 -18.65
C LYS A 35 19.77 9.92 -18.58
N ASP A 36 20.37 8.81 -18.20
CA ASP A 36 21.65 8.39 -18.77
C ASP A 36 21.77 6.88 -18.67
N GLY A 37 22.21 6.27 -19.77
CA GLY A 37 22.31 4.84 -19.92
C GLY A 37 23.24 4.21 -18.89
N SER A 38 22.84 3.02 -18.46
CA SER A 38 23.55 2.10 -17.57
C SER A 38 23.38 2.35 -16.06
N SER A 39 22.90 1.29 -15.42
CA SER A 39 22.83 1.01 -13.97
C SER A 39 21.48 1.32 -13.26
N ILE A 40 20.74 0.23 -13.01
CA ILE A 40 19.77 0.04 -11.92
C ILE A 40 18.62 1.05 -11.91
N SER A 41 17.50 0.68 -12.55
CA SER A 41 16.21 1.33 -12.31
C SER A 41 15.94 1.34 -10.80
N GLU A 42 16.00 2.51 -10.18
CA GLU A 42 15.70 2.63 -8.76
C GLU A 42 14.32 2.03 -8.47
N ASN A 43 14.20 1.20 -7.43
CA ASN A 43 12.93 0.56 -7.07
C ASN A 43 11.97 1.60 -6.44
N ILE A 44 11.39 2.45 -7.30
CA ILE A 44 10.55 3.60 -6.94
C ILE A 44 9.38 3.20 -6.03
N PRO A 45 8.64 2.09 -6.27
CA PRO A 45 7.56 1.68 -5.36
C PRO A 45 8.01 1.40 -3.94
N SER A 46 9.12 0.68 -3.74
CA SER A 46 9.64 0.42 -2.39
C SER A 46 9.97 1.73 -1.68
N LYS A 47 10.59 2.70 -2.38
CA LYS A 47 10.90 4.02 -1.80
C LYS A 47 9.64 4.75 -1.35
N ILE A 48 8.59 4.75 -2.18
CA ILE A 48 7.30 5.38 -1.85
C ILE A 48 6.65 4.69 -0.64
N LEU A 49 6.64 3.35 -0.62
CA LEU A 49 6.04 2.58 0.47
C LEU A 49 6.81 2.74 1.78
N ILE A 50 8.15 2.87 1.74
CA ILE A 50 8.97 3.20 2.92
C ILE A 50 8.60 4.58 3.49
N ILE A 51 8.33 5.56 2.63
CA ILE A 51 7.83 6.87 3.07
C ILE A 51 6.48 6.71 3.76
N LEU A 52 5.55 5.97 3.15
CA LEU A 52 4.19 5.75 3.70
C LEU A 52 4.17 4.95 5.01
N GLN A 53 5.11 4.03 5.21
CA GLN A 53 5.25 3.32 6.49
C GLN A 53 5.60 4.29 7.62
N LYS A 54 6.51 5.23 7.36
CA LYS A 54 6.96 6.25 8.32
C LYS A 54 5.94 7.35 8.51
N ASP A 55 5.29 7.79 7.43
CA ASP A 55 4.29 8.86 7.40
C ASP A 55 3.06 8.43 6.57
N PRO A 56 2.11 7.68 7.18
CA PRO A 56 0.92 7.20 6.48
C PRO A 56 -0.01 8.30 5.99
N GLY A 57 0.08 9.50 6.57
CA GLY A 57 -0.71 10.67 6.20
C GLY A 57 -0.23 11.37 4.94
N ASN A 58 0.91 10.96 4.36
CA ASN A 58 1.54 11.64 3.24
C ASN A 58 0.74 11.49 1.94
N GLY A 59 -0.17 12.44 1.68
CA GLY A 59 -1.03 12.43 0.50
C GLY A 59 -0.28 12.43 -0.83
N ARG A 60 0.91 13.07 -0.90
CA ARG A 60 1.72 13.08 -2.13
C ARG A 60 2.32 11.71 -2.42
N ALA A 61 2.82 11.02 -1.40
CA ALA A 61 3.33 9.66 -1.57
C ALA A 61 2.22 8.70 -2.00
N TRP A 62 0.99 8.83 -1.48
CA TRP A 62 -0.17 8.08 -1.97
C TRP A 62 -0.51 8.37 -3.43
N GLN A 63 -0.49 9.64 -3.83
CA GLN A 63 -0.70 10.04 -5.23
C GLN A 63 0.38 9.45 -6.15
N SER A 64 1.65 9.50 -5.74
CA SER A 64 2.75 8.89 -6.50
C SER A 64 2.61 7.37 -6.60
N LEU A 65 2.20 6.70 -5.53
CA LEU A 65 1.94 5.25 -5.55
C LEU A 65 0.81 4.91 -6.52
N HIS A 66 -0.27 5.69 -6.50
CA HIS A 66 -1.39 5.51 -7.43
C HIS A 66 -0.95 5.75 -8.88
N HIS A 67 -0.23 6.83 -9.14
CA HIS A 67 0.31 7.12 -10.47
C HIS A 67 1.18 5.96 -10.97
N TYR A 68 2.11 5.47 -10.15
CA TYR A 68 2.92 4.30 -10.50
C TYR A 68 2.05 3.08 -10.83
N SER A 69 1.05 2.78 -9.99
CA SER A 69 0.16 1.63 -10.21
C SER A 69 -0.68 1.73 -11.48
N SER A 70 -0.93 2.95 -11.98
CA SER A 70 -1.70 3.20 -13.20
C SER A 70 -0.88 2.98 -14.48
N ILE A 71 0.45 2.95 -14.39
CA ILE A 71 1.33 2.63 -15.52
C ILE A 71 1.21 1.12 -15.75
N THR A 72 0.50 0.74 -16.82
CA THR A 72 -0.06 -0.61 -17.02
C THR A 72 0.93 -1.76 -16.91
N ASP A 73 2.19 -1.53 -17.27
CA ASP A 73 3.23 -2.56 -17.24
C ASP A 73 3.99 -2.58 -15.91
N ALA A 74 4.23 -1.41 -15.30
CA ALA A 74 5.02 -1.28 -14.07
C ALA A 74 4.20 -1.63 -12.81
N GLY A 75 2.93 -1.22 -12.79
CA GLY A 75 1.98 -1.45 -11.70
C GLY A 75 1.42 -2.87 -11.62
N LYS A 76 1.76 -3.74 -12.58
CA LYS A 76 1.36 -5.17 -12.61
C LYS A 76 2.53 -6.13 -12.49
N THR A 77 3.67 -5.62 -12.01
CA THR A 77 4.87 -6.43 -11.83
C THR A 77 4.80 -7.21 -10.51
N LEU A 78 5.35 -8.42 -10.53
CA LEU A 78 5.46 -9.24 -9.32
C LEU A 78 6.27 -8.53 -8.22
N SER A 79 7.29 -7.73 -8.59
CA SER A 79 8.05 -6.90 -7.65
C SER A 79 7.19 -5.84 -6.96
N PHE A 80 6.29 -5.19 -7.69
CA PHE A 80 5.39 -4.20 -7.10
C PHE A 80 4.43 -4.83 -6.08
N TYR A 81 3.92 -6.02 -6.39
CA TYR A 81 3.08 -6.78 -5.47
C TYR A 81 3.86 -7.21 -4.21
N GLN A 82 5.11 -7.64 -4.39
CA GLN A 82 6.02 -7.94 -3.28
C GLN A 82 6.27 -6.70 -2.40
N ASP A 83 6.46 -5.53 -3.00
CA ASP A 83 6.65 -4.29 -2.25
C ASP A 83 5.40 -3.95 -1.41
N CYS A 84 4.20 -4.13 -1.98
CA CYS A 84 2.94 -3.98 -1.24
C CYS A 84 2.83 -5.00 -0.09
N PHE A 85 3.26 -6.25 -0.31
CA PHE A 85 3.33 -7.27 0.75
C PHE A 85 4.32 -6.90 1.86
N ASN A 86 5.52 -6.44 1.50
CA ASN A 86 6.52 -5.96 2.45
C ASN A 86 5.99 -4.77 3.26
N ALA A 87 5.23 -3.88 2.61
CA ALA A 87 4.57 -2.78 3.29
C ALA A 87 3.61 -3.26 4.38
N LEU A 88 2.81 -4.28 4.07
CA LEU A 88 1.86 -4.90 4.99
C LEU A 88 2.56 -5.65 6.14
N LYS A 89 3.66 -6.35 5.84
CA LYS A 89 4.48 -7.07 6.83
C LYS A 89 4.96 -6.15 7.95
N GLU A 90 5.45 -4.97 7.59
CA GLU A 90 5.91 -3.95 8.54
C GLU A 90 4.75 -3.20 9.21
N LYS A 91 3.71 -2.84 8.43
CA LYS A 91 2.57 -2.04 8.91
C LYS A 91 1.23 -2.66 8.47
N PRO A 92 0.68 -3.61 9.26
CA PRO A 92 -0.47 -4.43 8.86
C PRO A 92 -1.78 -3.68 8.56
N LEU A 93 -1.91 -2.45 9.04
CA LEU A 93 -3.10 -1.63 8.82
C LEU A 93 -2.89 -0.50 7.81
N LEU A 94 -1.70 -0.38 7.18
CA LEU A 94 -1.35 0.76 6.33
C LEU A 94 -2.41 1.07 5.26
N PHE A 95 -2.83 0.05 4.51
CA PHE A 95 -3.83 0.20 3.46
C PHE A 95 -5.25 0.37 4.01
N PHE A 96 -5.55 -0.30 5.12
CA PHE A 96 -6.85 -0.21 5.79
C PHE A 96 -7.12 1.19 6.34
N ASP A 97 -6.17 1.74 7.11
CA ASP A 97 -6.27 3.07 7.71
C ASP A 97 -6.46 4.14 6.64
N ARG A 98 -5.71 4.02 5.53
CA ARG A 98 -5.83 4.92 4.39
C ARG A 98 -7.20 4.82 3.71
N TYR A 99 -7.72 3.60 3.56
CA TYR A 99 -9.07 3.39 3.04
C TYR A 99 -10.12 4.02 3.94
N LEU A 100 -10.02 3.87 5.27
CA LEU A 100 -10.93 4.51 6.21
C LEU A 100 -10.87 6.04 6.15
N ALA A 101 -9.71 6.61 5.80
CA ALA A 101 -9.54 8.05 5.57
C ALA A 101 -10.17 8.56 4.26
N GLY A 102 -10.84 7.72 3.48
CA GLY A 102 -11.60 8.10 2.28
C GLY A 102 -10.90 7.82 0.94
N ASP A 103 -9.74 7.15 0.95
CA ASP A 103 -9.02 6.82 -0.28
C ASP A 103 -9.27 5.36 -0.70
N ASP A 104 -10.27 5.17 -1.56
CA ASP A 104 -10.69 3.86 -2.02
C ASP A 104 -9.59 3.09 -2.77
N GLN A 105 -8.58 3.79 -3.31
CA GLN A 105 -7.48 3.15 -4.04
C GLN A 105 -6.59 2.30 -3.13
N ALA A 106 -6.59 2.57 -1.82
CA ALA A 106 -5.82 1.79 -0.85
C ALA A 106 -6.30 0.32 -0.76
N LEU A 107 -7.58 0.05 -1.04
CA LEU A 107 -8.09 -1.33 -1.12
C LEU A 107 -7.36 -2.13 -2.20
N PHE A 108 -7.07 -1.54 -3.35
CA PHE A 108 -6.34 -2.23 -4.42
C PHE A 108 -4.89 -2.53 -4.04
N ARG A 109 -4.27 -1.70 -3.18
CA ARG A 109 -2.92 -1.98 -2.67
C ARG A 109 -2.92 -3.19 -1.71
N MET A 110 -3.97 -3.35 -0.92
CA MET A 110 -4.19 -4.56 -0.11
C MET A 110 -4.41 -5.79 -1.00
N ILE A 111 -5.25 -5.68 -2.04
CA ILE A 111 -5.49 -6.77 -3.00
C ILE A 111 -4.18 -7.20 -3.67
N ASP A 112 -3.37 -6.24 -4.12
CA ASP A 112 -2.08 -6.50 -4.74
C ASP A 112 -1.12 -7.23 -3.78
N ALA A 113 -1.06 -6.82 -2.51
CA ALA A 113 -0.29 -7.52 -1.48
C ALA A 113 -0.77 -8.97 -1.23
N LEU A 114 -2.05 -9.26 -1.47
CA LEU A 114 -2.68 -10.57 -1.26
C LEU A 114 -2.67 -11.47 -2.51
N SER A 115 -2.30 -10.93 -3.67
CA SER A 115 -2.61 -11.57 -4.96
C SER A 115 -1.70 -12.76 -5.30
N HIS A 116 -0.42 -12.73 -4.90
CA HIS A 116 0.61 -13.64 -5.42
C HIS A 116 1.32 -14.50 -4.36
N ASP A 117 1.98 -15.54 -4.87
CA ASP A 117 2.99 -16.31 -4.14
C ASP A 117 4.32 -15.54 -4.17
N PHE A 118 4.93 -15.38 -3.01
CA PHE A 118 6.19 -14.65 -2.84
C PHE A 118 7.38 -15.57 -2.55
N SER A 119 7.23 -16.88 -2.77
CA SER A 119 8.30 -17.88 -2.64
C SER A 119 9.50 -17.62 -3.54
N ALA A 120 9.30 -16.99 -4.70
CA ALA A 120 10.39 -16.50 -5.55
C ALA A 120 11.30 -15.47 -4.84
N PHE A 121 10.79 -14.77 -3.83
CA PHE A 121 11.51 -13.82 -2.98
C PHE A 121 11.91 -14.41 -1.62
N GLY A 122 11.77 -15.73 -1.44
CA GLY A 122 12.16 -16.45 -0.23
C GLY A 122 11.08 -16.50 0.86
N GLU A 123 9.87 -15.99 0.62
CA GLU A 123 8.77 -16.11 1.58
C GLU A 123 8.17 -17.51 1.56
N THR A 124 7.99 -18.11 2.73
CA THR A 124 7.26 -19.37 2.87
C THR A 124 5.77 -19.12 3.00
N TYR A 125 4.94 -20.09 2.60
CA TYR A 125 3.48 -20.03 2.80
C TYR A 125 3.12 -19.61 4.24
N LYS A 126 3.76 -20.22 5.24
CA LYS A 126 3.49 -19.94 6.65
C LYS A 126 3.80 -18.49 7.03
N GLN A 127 4.89 -17.92 6.51
CA GLN A 127 5.24 -16.52 6.77
C GLN A 127 4.24 -15.57 6.13
N THR A 128 3.89 -15.82 4.86
CA THR A 128 2.88 -15.04 4.14
C THR A 128 1.52 -15.11 4.83
N GLU A 129 1.07 -16.32 5.19
CA GLU A 129 -0.18 -16.55 5.91
C GLU A 129 -0.21 -15.81 7.26
N GLN A 130 0.90 -15.82 8.01
CA GLN A 130 1.00 -15.07 9.28
C GLN A 130 0.82 -13.56 9.10
N VAL A 131 1.42 -12.97 8.06
CA VAL A 131 1.26 -11.55 7.74
C VAL A 131 -0.19 -11.21 7.43
N PHE A 132 -0.85 -12.05 6.61
CA PHE A 132 -2.26 -11.85 6.26
C PHE A 132 -3.17 -12.01 7.48
N ASN A 133 -2.99 -13.08 8.24
CA ASN A 133 -3.78 -13.34 9.46
C ASN A 133 -3.64 -12.21 10.49
N LYS A 134 -2.43 -11.66 10.67
CA LYS A 134 -2.22 -10.50 11.55
C LYS A 134 -3.03 -9.29 11.09
N SER A 135 -3.01 -8.98 9.80
CA SER A 135 -3.75 -7.86 9.22
C SER A 135 -5.27 -8.04 9.41
N PHE A 136 -5.80 -9.21 9.06
CA PHE A 136 -7.24 -9.51 9.22
C PHE A 136 -7.69 -9.55 10.68
N TYR A 137 -6.85 -10.03 11.59
CA TYR A 137 -7.14 -10.01 13.02
C TYR A 137 -7.35 -8.58 13.52
N LEU A 138 -6.45 -7.66 13.18
CA LEU A 138 -6.55 -6.26 13.59
C LEU A 138 -7.77 -5.56 12.97
N ILE A 139 -8.07 -5.82 11.69
CA ILE A 139 -9.28 -5.29 11.03
C ILE A 139 -10.56 -5.79 11.74
N LYS A 140 -10.61 -7.07 12.11
CA LYS A 140 -11.74 -7.62 12.88
C LYS A 140 -11.87 -6.95 14.24
N GLN A 141 -10.78 -6.72 14.96
CA GLN A 141 -10.81 -6.00 16.24
C GLN A 141 -11.39 -4.59 16.06
N PHE A 142 -10.89 -3.83 15.08
CA PHE A 142 -11.42 -2.51 14.74
C PHE A 142 -12.93 -2.54 14.50
N MET A 143 -13.41 -3.49 13.70
CA MET A 143 -14.85 -3.64 13.44
C MET A 143 -15.66 -3.94 14.70
N GLN A 144 -15.13 -4.74 15.63
CA GLN A 144 -15.82 -5.02 16.90
C GLN A 144 -15.91 -3.80 17.79
N GLU A 145 -14.84 -3.01 17.87
CA GLU A 145 -14.78 -1.75 18.62
C GLU A 145 -15.75 -0.70 18.05
N HIS A 146 -15.91 -0.67 16.73
CA HIS A 146 -16.74 0.32 16.04
C HIS A 146 -18.12 -0.19 15.61
N LYS A 147 -18.59 -1.32 16.13
CA LYS A 147 -19.89 -1.93 15.76
C LYS A 147 -21.11 -1.03 15.94
N THR A 148 -21.02 -0.03 16.82
CA THR A 148 -22.10 0.95 17.08
C THR A 148 -22.08 2.12 16.10
N ASN A 149 -20.95 2.39 15.44
CA ASN A 149 -20.84 3.37 14.36
C ASN A 149 -21.11 2.67 13.03
N ARG A 150 -22.38 2.72 12.58
CA ARG A 150 -22.83 1.99 11.39
C ARG A 150 -22.06 2.33 10.11
N GLU A 151 -21.77 3.61 9.88
CA GLU A 151 -21.08 4.06 8.68
C GLU A 151 -19.64 3.54 8.65
N LEU A 152 -18.90 3.77 9.75
CA LEU A 152 -17.52 3.34 9.88
C LEU A 152 -17.39 1.81 9.87
N TYR A 153 -18.31 1.11 10.54
CA TYR A 153 -18.39 -0.35 10.53
C TYR A 153 -18.62 -0.89 9.12
N ASN A 154 -19.59 -0.34 8.38
CA ASN A 154 -19.91 -0.79 7.03
C ASN A 154 -18.72 -0.56 6.09
N ARG A 155 -18.06 0.60 6.17
CA ARG A 155 -16.87 0.89 5.37
C ARG A 155 -15.74 -0.10 5.68
N ALA A 156 -15.49 -0.37 6.96
CA ALA A 156 -14.50 -1.37 7.38
C ALA A 156 -14.88 -2.79 6.91
N TYR A 157 -16.17 -3.14 7.00
CA TYR A 157 -16.70 -4.42 6.53
C TYR A 157 -16.54 -4.60 5.03
N ASP A 158 -16.76 -3.56 4.23
CA ASP A 158 -16.56 -3.61 2.78
C ASP A 158 -15.09 -3.88 2.43
N PHE A 159 -14.16 -3.18 3.08
CA PHE A 159 -12.73 -3.46 2.93
C PHE A 159 -12.40 -4.90 3.32
N TYR A 160 -12.86 -5.34 4.49
CA TYR A 160 -12.64 -6.69 5.00
C TYR A 160 -13.18 -7.75 4.04
N ARG A 161 -14.41 -7.60 3.57
CA ARG A 161 -15.08 -8.54 2.67
C ARG A 161 -14.31 -8.73 1.36
N VAL A 162 -13.91 -7.63 0.72
CA VAL A 162 -13.20 -7.70 -0.58
C VAL A 162 -11.79 -8.26 -0.40
N SER A 163 -11.03 -7.75 0.58
CA SER A 163 -9.68 -8.25 0.84
C SER A 163 -9.69 -9.71 1.32
N TRP A 164 -10.67 -10.13 2.12
CA TRP A 164 -10.83 -11.52 2.56
C TRP A 164 -11.07 -12.46 1.39
N ALA A 165 -11.92 -12.09 0.43
CA ALA A 165 -12.15 -12.91 -0.77
C ALA A 165 -10.85 -13.12 -1.58
N GLN A 166 -10.01 -12.08 -1.67
CA GLN A 166 -8.70 -12.20 -2.32
C GLN A 166 -7.75 -13.11 -1.54
N TYR A 167 -7.72 -12.97 -0.22
CA TYR A 167 -6.93 -13.87 0.64
C TYR A 167 -7.40 -15.32 0.55
N ASP A 168 -8.70 -15.57 0.54
CA ASP A 168 -9.24 -16.92 0.43
C ASP A 168 -8.88 -17.55 -0.91
N SER A 169 -8.98 -16.77 -2.01
CA SER A 169 -8.48 -17.19 -3.33
C SER A 169 -7.00 -17.54 -3.31
N TRP A 170 -6.17 -16.73 -2.65
CA TRP A 170 -4.74 -17.03 -2.46
C TRP A 170 -4.53 -18.33 -1.67
N ARG A 171 -5.23 -18.49 -0.55
CA ARG A 171 -5.12 -19.63 0.38
C ARG A 171 -5.53 -20.94 -0.29
N LEU A 172 -6.61 -20.92 -1.07
CA LEU A 172 -7.14 -22.08 -1.77
C LEU A 172 -6.14 -22.69 -2.77
N ARG A 173 -5.19 -21.91 -3.30
CA ARG A 173 -4.10 -22.45 -4.14
C ARG A 173 -3.21 -23.45 -3.38
N TYR A 174 -3.25 -23.43 -2.06
CA TYR A 174 -2.41 -24.25 -1.19
C TYR A 174 -3.19 -25.28 -0.36
N CYS A 175 -4.51 -25.35 -0.50
CA CYS A 175 -5.37 -26.18 0.36
C CYS A 175 -5.08 -27.69 0.28
N ASP A 176 -4.44 -28.19 -0.78
CA ASP A 176 -4.01 -29.59 -0.89
C ASP A 176 -2.50 -29.74 -1.03
N SER A 177 -1.76 -28.67 -0.76
CA SER A 177 -0.31 -28.72 -0.87
C SER A 177 0.29 -29.47 0.31
N THR A 178 1.10 -30.48 0.00
CA THR A 178 1.95 -31.11 1.00
C THR A 178 3.10 -30.17 1.31
N PHE A 179 3.21 -29.69 2.55
CA PHE A 179 4.28 -28.78 2.93
C PHE A 179 5.48 -29.55 3.48
N VAL A 180 6.61 -29.54 2.76
CA VAL A 180 7.89 -30.03 3.28
C VAL A 180 8.76 -28.82 3.61
N ASN A 181 9.12 -28.65 4.88
CA ASN A 181 9.90 -27.50 5.39
C ASN A 181 9.29 -26.12 5.02
N GLY A 182 7.96 -26.00 4.96
CA GLY A 182 7.27 -24.74 4.63
C GLY A 182 7.24 -24.39 3.15
N LYS A 183 7.77 -25.26 2.27
CA LYS A 183 7.62 -25.17 0.81
C LYS A 183 6.50 -26.08 0.33
N VAL A 184 5.76 -25.58 -0.64
CA VAL A 184 4.59 -26.20 -1.26
C VAL A 184 5.05 -27.31 -2.21
N ILE A 185 4.65 -28.55 -1.93
CA ILE A 185 4.77 -29.70 -2.84
C ILE A 185 3.34 -30.07 -3.22
N PHE A 186 2.98 -29.90 -4.49
CA PHE A 186 1.61 -29.90 -5.04
C PHE A 186 0.58 -30.86 -4.40
N GLY A 187 -0.69 -30.43 -4.41
CA GLY A 187 -1.85 -31.32 -4.40
C GLY A 187 -3.13 -30.65 -4.89
N HIS A 188 -4.21 -31.44 -4.98
CA HIS A 188 -5.40 -31.20 -5.80
C HIS A 188 -6.68 -31.07 -4.95
N CYS A 189 -7.49 -30.02 -5.14
CA CYS A 189 -8.75 -29.81 -4.41
C CYS A 189 -9.84 -30.78 -4.86
N SER A 190 -10.32 -31.60 -3.93
CA SER A 190 -11.66 -32.19 -4.01
C SER A 190 -12.65 -31.26 -3.29
N ARG A 191 -13.65 -30.78 -4.04
CA ARG A 191 -14.75 -29.95 -3.52
C ARG A 191 -15.57 -30.66 -2.46
#